data_AF-A0A1P8YBA9-F1
#
_entry.id   AF-A0A1P8YBA9-F1
#
_cell.length_a   1.000
_cell.length_b   1.000
_cell.length_c   1.000
_cell.angle_alpha   90.00
_cell.angle_beta   90.00
_cell.angle_gamma   90.00
#
_symmetry.space_group_name_H-M   'P 1'
#
loop_
_entity.id
_entity.type
_entity.pdbx_description
1 polymer ?
#
loop_
_entity_poly.entity_id
_entity_poly.type
_entity_poly.pdbx_seq_one_letter_code
_entity_poly.pdbx_strand_id
1 'polypeptide(L)'
;MALAVAGLTESAWQIRQGAARALAGALPEDAVPALETALGDVHLDVRKAAVLTLTTWVEDPAAQQVLSIAIDDSDADVRAYARRALTERVRA
;
A
#
# COMPACT_ATOMS: atom_id res chain seq x y z
N MET A 1 -1.94 -6.86 -14.62
CA MET A 1 -1.48 -7.35 -13.30
C MET A 1 0.01 -7.68 -13.28
N ALA A 2 0.47 -8.67 -14.05
CA ALA A 2 1.84 -9.17 -13.99
C ALA A 2 2.92 -8.08 -14.12
N LEU A 3 2.70 -7.08 -14.99
CA LEU A 3 3.63 -5.96 -15.17
C LEU A 3 3.72 -5.03 -13.95
N ALA A 4 2.61 -4.80 -13.24
CA ALA A 4 2.62 -3.95 -12.05
C ALA A 4 3.39 -4.64 -10.91
N VAL A 5 3.14 -5.94 -10.68
CA VAL A 5 3.88 -6.72 -9.68
C VAL A 5 5.38 -6.78 -10.02
N ALA A 6 5.74 -7.01 -11.29
CA ALA A 6 7.13 -6.98 -11.74
C ALA A 6 7.78 -5.61 -11.51
N GLY A 7 7.05 -4.52 -11.73
CA GLY A 7 7.54 -3.16 -11.52
C GLY A 7 7.89 -2.83 -10.06
N LEU A 8 7.44 -3.61 -9.08
CA LEU A 8 7.79 -3.44 -7.66
C LEU A 8 9.24 -3.83 -7.34
N THR A 9 9.99 -4.45 -8.24
CA THR A 9 11.39 -4.83 -8.03
C THR A 9 12.37 -4.02 -8.86
N GLU A 10 11.88 -3.03 -9.61
CA GLU A 10 12.70 -2.19 -10.47
C GLU A 10 13.65 -1.28 -9.69
N SER A 11 14.84 -1.06 -10.24
CA SER A 11 15.89 -0.28 -9.57
C SER A 11 15.47 1.16 -9.28
N ALA A 12 14.79 1.80 -10.24
CA ALA A 12 14.26 3.15 -10.11
C ALA A 12 13.03 3.14 -9.19
N TRP A 13 13.12 3.83 -8.06
CA TRP A 13 12.03 3.88 -7.06
C TRP A 13 10.74 4.49 -7.63
N GLN A 14 10.84 5.37 -8.63
CA GLN A 14 9.69 5.96 -9.31
C GLN A 14 8.87 4.89 -10.06
N ILE A 15 9.53 3.87 -10.62
CA ILE A 15 8.84 2.75 -11.27
C ILE A 15 8.13 1.91 -10.22
N ARG A 16 8.78 1.60 -9.09
CA ARG A 16 8.15 0.88 -7.97
C ARG A 16 6.96 1.63 -7.39
N GLN A 17 7.07 2.96 -7.27
CA GLN A 17 5.97 3.82 -6.85
C GLN A 17 4.80 3.76 -7.85
N GLY A 18 5.09 3.86 -9.15
CA GLY A 18 4.10 3.73 -10.21
C GLY A 18 3.42 2.36 -10.21
N ALA A 19 4.19 1.29 -10.00
CA ALA A 19 3.72 -0.07 -9.86
C ALA A 19 2.76 -0.23 -8.67
N ALA A 20 3.13 0.26 -7.48
CA ALA A 20 2.27 0.24 -6.29
C ALA A 20 0.94 0.98 -6.52
N ARG A 21 0.95 2.11 -7.23
CA ARG A 21 -0.29 2.81 -7.63
C ARG A 21 -1.11 2.02 -8.64
N ALA A 22 -0.47 1.42 -9.64
CA ALA A 22 -1.13 0.68 -10.70
C ALA A 22 -1.89 -0.56 -10.18
N LEU A 23 -1.47 -1.10 -9.03
CA LEU A 23 -2.19 -2.19 -8.36
C LEU A 23 -3.60 -1.79 -7.91
N ALA A 24 -3.99 -0.52 -7.84
CA ALA A 24 -5.38 -0.13 -7.55
C ALA A 24 -6.41 -0.67 -8.56
N GLY A 25 -5.98 -1.00 -9.78
CA GLY A 25 -6.83 -1.64 -10.81
C GLY A 25 -6.95 -3.16 -10.67
N ALA A 26 -6.43 -3.72 -9.58
CA ALA A 26 -6.38 -5.15 -9.33
C ALA A 26 -7.51 -5.66 -8.44
N LEU A 27 -7.66 -6.97 -8.41
CA LEU A 27 -8.45 -7.62 -7.37
C LEU A 27 -7.64 -7.61 -6.05
N PRO A 28 -8.27 -7.38 -4.89
CA PRO A 28 -7.59 -7.29 -3.60
C PRO A 28 -6.73 -8.51 -3.28
N GLU A 29 -7.20 -9.72 -3.63
CA GLU A 29 -6.49 -10.98 -3.36
C GLU A 29 -5.12 -11.06 -4.04
N ASP A 30 -4.95 -10.39 -5.18
CA ASP A 30 -3.68 -10.32 -5.90
C ASP A 30 -2.84 -9.12 -5.44
N ALA A 31 -3.49 -8.01 -5.12
CA ALA A 31 -2.85 -6.74 -4.85
C ALA A 31 -2.27 -6.65 -3.44
N VAL A 32 -3.03 -7.08 -2.44
CA VAL A 32 -2.70 -6.91 -1.02
C VAL A 32 -1.36 -7.54 -0.66
N PRO A 33 -1.04 -8.79 -1.05
CA PRO A 33 0.28 -9.39 -0.75
C PRO A 33 1.45 -8.63 -1.40
N ALA A 34 1.25 -8.11 -2.61
CA ALA A 34 2.26 -7.34 -3.32
C ALA A 34 2.49 -5.97 -2.65
N LEU A 35 1.41 -5.33 -2.19
CA LEU A 35 1.46 -4.04 -1.48
C LEU A 35 2.06 -4.18 -0.08
N GLU A 36 1.80 -5.29 0.61
CA GLU A 36 2.47 -5.62 1.88
C GLU A 36 3.99 -5.67 1.71
N THR A 37 4.46 -6.33 0.66
CA THR A 37 5.89 -6.35 0.32
C THR A 37 6.41 -4.93 0.04
N ALA A 38 5.64 -4.09 -0.65
CA ALA A 38 6.02 -2.71 -0.94
C ALA A 38 6.07 -1.79 0.29
N LEU A 39 5.45 -2.17 1.42
CA LEU A 39 5.64 -1.48 2.70
C LEU A 39 7.05 -1.68 3.28
N GLY A 40 7.81 -2.67 2.80
CA GLY A 40 9.22 -2.84 3.15
C GLY A 40 10.19 -1.98 2.33
N ASP A 41 9.71 -1.15 1.40
CA ASP A 41 10.59 -0.41 0.49
C ASP A 41 11.43 0.65 1.21
N VAL A 42 12.70 0.78 0.81
CA VAL A 42 13.61 1.80 1.35
C VAL A 42 13.10 3.23 1.10
N HIS A 43 12.37 3.45 0.01
CA HIS A 43 11.90 4.77 -0.39
C HIS A 43 10.50 5.05 0.15
N LEU A 44 10.37 6.10 0.95
CA LEU A 44 9.10 6.46 1.63
C LEU A 44 7.94 6.64 0.64
N ASP A 45 8.21 7.18 -0.55
CA ASP A 45 7.18 7.41 -1.56
C ASP A 45 6.57 6.12 -2.13
N VAL A 46 7.32 5.01 -2.13
CA VAL A 46 6.80 3.69 -2.54
C VAL A 46 5.89 3.14 -1.43
N ARG A 47 6.35 3.20 -0.18
CA ARG A 47 5.55 2.78 0.99
C ARG A 47 4.25 3.59 1.10
N LYS A 48 4.33 4.91 0.91
CA LYS A 48 3.17 5.81 0.87
C LYS A 48 2.20 5.46 -0.26
N ALA A 49 2.72 5.18 -1.46
CA ALA A 49 1.90 4.73 -2.57
C ALA A 49 1.19 3.41 -2.24
N ALA A 50 1.88 2.46 -1.59
CA ALA A 50 1.28 1.20 -1.18
C ALA A 50 0.14 1.39 -0.17
N VAL A 51 0.35 2.21 0.87
CA VAL A 51 -0.70 2.55 1.85
C VAL A 51 -1.89 3.21 1.17
N LEU A 52 -1.67 4.22 0.32
CA LEU A 52 -2.75 4.91 -0.39
C LEU A 52 -3.53 3.94 -1.28
N THR A 53 -2.87 3.02 -1.97
CA THR A 53 -3.56 1.98 -2.75
C THR A 53 -4.36 1.04 -1.85
N LEU A 54 -3.81 0.57 -0.72
CA LEU A 54 -4.54 -0.29 0.21
C LEU A 54 -5.84 0.35 0.75
N THR A 55 -5.89 1.68 0.85
CA THR A 55 -7.11 2.39 1.29
C THR A 55 -8.31 2.20 0.36
N THR A 56 -8.11 1.79 -0.90
CA THR A 56 -9.22 1.52 -1.84
C THR A 56 -10.05 0.31 -1.43
N TRP A 57 -9.52 -0.55 -0.55
CA TRP A 57 -10.17 -1.77 -0.07
C TRP A 57 -10.24 -1.79 1.45
N VAL A 58 -10.52 -0.66 2.09
CA VAL A 58 -10.60 -0.57 3.56
C VAL A 58 -11.62 -1.53 4.19
N GLU A 59 -12.61 -2.01 3.43
CA GLU A 59 -13.58 -3.04 3.87
C GLU A 59 -13.03 -4.47 3.79
N ASP A 60 -11.93 -4.70 3.09
CA ASP A 60 -11.25 -6.00 3.00
C ASP A 60 -10.40 -6.26 4.27
N PRO A 61 -10.64 -7.34 5.02
CA PRO A 61 -9.88 -7.65 6.23
C PRO A 61 -8.36 -7.82 5.99
N ALA A 62 -7.94 -8.34 4.84
CA ALA A 62 -6.52 -8.47 4.52
C ALA A 62 -5.88 -7.10 4.30
N ALA A 63 -6.57 -6.19 3.59
CA ALA A 63 -6.09 -4.82 3.43
C ALA A 63 -6.00 -4.08 4.79
N GLN A 64 -6.96 -4.30 5.70
CA GLN A 64 -6.91 -3.75 7.06
C GLN A 64 -5.71 -4.28 7.85
N GLN A 65 -5.44 -5.58 7.78
CA GLN A 65 -4.29 -6.18 8.43
C GLN A 65 -2.98 -5.55 7.94
N VAL A 66 -2.83 -5.37 6.63
CA VAL A 66 -1.63 -4.73 6.06
C VAL A 66 -1.53 -3.25 6.42
N LEU A 67 -2.65 -2.51 6.38
CA LEU A 67 -2.70 -1.12 6.86
C LEU A 67 -2.30 -0.99 8.34
N SER A 68 -2.60 -2.00 9.17
CA SER A 68 -2.20 -1.99 10.58
C SER A 68 -0.68 -2.03 10.78
N ILE A 69 0.08 -2.62 9.85
CA ILE A 69 1.55 -2.61 9.89
C ILE A 69 2.09 -1.20 9.63
N ALA A 70 1.48 -0.48 8.67
CA ALA A 70 1.92 0.86 8.26
C ALA A 70 1.68 1.95 9.32
N ILE A 71 0.92 1.68 10.38
CA ILE A 71 0.73 2.66 11.47
C ILE A 71 2.04 2.93 12.22
N ASP A 72 3.01 2.02 12.16
CA ASP A 72 4.32 2.11 12.81
C ASP A 72 5.46 2.41 11.83
N ASP A 73 5.15 2.85 10.60
CA ASP A 73 6.15 3.27 9.62
C ASP A 73 7.05 4.38 10.18
N SER A 74 8.33 4.38 9.80
CA SER A 74 9.28 5.45 10.13
C SER A 74 8.82 6.85 9.69
N ASP A 75 8.11 6.95 8.58
CA ASP A 75 7.65 8.21 7.98
C ASP A 75 6.29 8.65 8.53
N ALA A 76 6.16 9.92 8.89
CA ALA A 76 4.97 10.45 9.54
C ALA A 76 3.74 10.48 8.63
N ASP A 77 3.91 10.75 7.33
CA ASP A 77 2.80 10.79 6.38
C ASP A 77 2.24 9.38 6.16
N VAL A 78 3.13 8.39 6.02
CA VAL A 78 2.73 6.97 5.88
C VAL A 78 1.89 6.54 7.08
N ARG A 79 2.35 6.83 8.31
CA ARG A 79 1.57 6.54 9.53
C ARG A 79 0.22 7.26 9.53
N ALA A 80 0.19 8.53 9.12
CA ALA A 80 -1.02 9.33 9.15
C ALA A 80 -2.09 8.78 8.18
N TYR A 81 -1.69 8.39 6.96
CA TYR A 81 -2.61 7.79 6.00
C TYR A 81 -3.17 6.45 6.49
N ALA A 82 -2.31 5.59 7.04
CA ALA A 82 -2.73 4.30 7.57
C ALA A 82 -3.74 4.44 8.73
N ARG A 83 -3.44 5.30 9.71
CA ARG A 83 -4.35 5.57 10.84
C ARG A 83 -5.66 6.18 10.39
N ARG A 84 -5.62 7.10 9.43
CA ARG A 84 -6.82 7.73 8.86
C ARG A 84 -7.73 6.67 8.24
N ALA A 85 -7.19 5.81 7.37
CA ALA A 85 -7.96 4.76 6.72
C ALA A 85 -8.67 3.84 7.73
N LEU A 86 -7.93 3.38 8.75
CA LEU A 86 -8.48 2.51 9.79
C LEU A 86 -9.51 3.21 10.70
N THR A 87 -9.41 4.54 10.88
CA THR A 87 -10.35 5.32 11.69
C THR A 87 -11.63 5.66 10.94
N GLU A 88 -11.54 6.02 9.65
CA GLU A 88 -12.69 6.36 8.82
C GLU A 88 -13.64 5.16 8.70
N ARG A 89 -13.12 3.93 8.67
CA ARG A 89 -13.91 2.69 8.76
C ARG A 89 -14.81 2.63 9.99
N VAL A 90 -14.29 2.94 11.18
CA VAL A 90 -15.07 2.83 12.44
C VAL A 90 -16.27 3.78 12.46
N ARG A 91 -16.27 4.79 11.59
CA ARG A 91 -17.33 5.79 11.47
C ARG A 91 -18.35 5.49 10.37
N ALA A 92 -18.08 4.53 9.49
CA ALA A 92 -18.97 4.08 8.42
C ALA A 92 -19.90 2.96 8.93
#